data_AF-A0A849FN05-F1
#
_entry.id   AF-A0A849FN05-F1
#
_cell.length_a   1.000
_cell.length_b   1.000
_cell.length_c   1.000
_cell.angle_alpha   90.00
_cell.angle_beta   90.00
_cell.angle_gamma   90.00
#
_symmetry.space_group_name_H-M   'P 1'
#
loop_
_entity.id
_entity.type
_entity.pdbx_description
1 polymer ?
#
loop_
_entity_poly.entity_id
_entity_poly.type
_entity_poly.pdbx_seq_one_letter_code
_entity_poly.pdbx_strand_id
1 'polypeptide(L)'
;MKSILIVFFASILFISCNNRPADQIKSDNFEIVELGDGIYGCIHKFGGKAICNVGIVDNGKETLIFDTFLSPDVAEELLNAVKEWAYHQ
;
A
#
# COMPACT_ATOMS: atom_id res chain seq x y z
N MET A 1 32.47 -19.73 -10.06
CA MET A 1 32.31 -18.76 -8.96
C MET A 1 31.54 -17.50 -9.38
N LYS A 2 31.91 -16.82 -10.49
CA LYS A 2 31.21 -15.62 -10.95
C LYS A 2 29.73 -15.85 -11.32
N SER A 3 29.40 -17.01 -11.91
CA SER A 3 28.03 -17.35 -12.30
C SER A 3 27.10 -17.61 -11.11
N ILE A 4 27.62 -18.11 -9.99
CA ILE A 4 26.83 -18.37 -8.77
C ILE A 4 26.46 -17.05 -8.09
N LEU A 5 27.37 -16.06 -8.10
CA LEU A 5 27.13 -14.73 -7.55
C LEU A 5 26.03 -13.97 -8.31
N ILE A 6 25.98 -14.13 -9.63
CA ILE A 6 24.95 -13.51 -10.50
C ILE A 6 23.56 -14.11 -10.23
N VAL A 7 23.48 -15.43 -10.07
CA VAL A 7 22.21 -16.12 -9.76
C VAL A 7 21.67 -15.70 -8.39
N PHE A 8 22.56 -15.55 -7.40
CA PHE A 8 22.18 -15.08 -6.06
C PHE A 8 21.64 -13.65 -6.05
N PHE A 9 22.29 -12.73 -6.78
CA PHE A 9 21.82 -11.35 -6.92
C PHE A 9 20.47 -11.27 -7.65
N ALA A 10 20.29 -12.06 -8.71
CA ALA A 10 19.03 -12.13 -9.43
C ALA A 10 17.89 -12.64 -8.54
N SER A 11 18.13 -13.68 -7.72
CA SER A 11 17.10 -14.21 -6.81
C SER A 11 16.64 -13.20 -5.75
N ILE A 12 17.53 -12.33 -5.26
CA ILE A 12 17.18 -11.28 -4.28
C ILE A 12 16.28 -10.22 -4.93
N LEU A 13 16.57 -9.85 -6.18
CA LEU A 13 15.75 -8.91 -6.96
C LEU A 13 14.34 -9.45 -7.25
N PHE A 14 14.20 -10.75 -7.53
CA PHE A 14 12.89 -11.36 -7.82
C PHE A 14 11.98 -11.50 -6.58
N ILE A 15 12.53 -11.64 -5.38
CA ILE A 15 11.73 -11.75 -4.15
C ILE A 15 11.11 -10.39 -3.78
N SER A 16 11.80 -9.29 -4.05
CA SER A 16 11.35 -7.94 -3.68
C SER A 16 10.15 -7.42 -4.49
N CYS A 17 9.89 -7.97 -5.68
CA CYS A 17 8.86 -7.45 -6.58
C CYS A 17 7.49 -8.14 -6.45
N ASN A 18 7.38 -9.32 -5.83
CA ASN A 18 6.20 -10.18 -5.99
C ASN A 18 5.20 -10.18 -4.82
N ASN A 19 5.50 -9.57 -3.67
CA ASN A 19 4.63 -9.62 -2.50
C ASN A 19 4.40 -8.22 -1.93
N ARG A 20 3.74 -7.32 -2.68
CA ARG A 20 3.30 -6.05 -2.11
C ARG A 20 1.97 -6.27 -1.38
N PRO A 21 1.89 -6.07 -0.05
CA PRO A 21 0.64 -6.26 0.69
C PRO A 21 -0.49 -5.33 0.20
N ALA A 22 -0.16 -4.22 -0.48
CA ALA A 22 -1.13 -3.33 -1.12
C ALA A 22 -2.00 -4.03 -2.20
N ASP A 23 -1.46 -5.04 -2.91
CA ASP A 23 -2.19 -5.74 -3.97
C ASP A 23 -3.30 -6.67 -3.43
N GLN A 24 -3.32 -6.95 -2.13
CA GLN A 24 -4.29 -7.86 -1.51
C GLN A 24 -5.53 -7.14 -0.96
N ILE A 25 -5.46 -5.82 -0.74
CA ILE A 25 -6.57 -5.05 -0.17
C ILE A 25 -7.57 -4.69 -1.27
N LYS A 26 -8.76 -5.28 -1.19
CA LYS A 26 -9.85 -4.99 -2.12
C LYS A 26 -10.82 -3.99 -1.50
N SER A 27 -10.96 -2.84 -2.16
CA SER A 27 -11.95 -1.81 -1.86
C SER A 27 -12.69 -1.43 -3.13
N ASP A 28 -14.00 -1.20 -3.03
CA ASP A 28 -14.81 -0.62 -4.11
C ASP A 28 -14.65 0.92 -4.18
N ASN A 29 -14.10 1.53 -3.12
CA ASN A 29 -14.01 2.98 -2.96
C ASN A 29 -12.65 3.54 -3.39
N PHE A 30 -11.57 2.80 -3.17
CA PHE A 30 -10.23 3.24 -3.52
C PHE A 30 -9.30 2.07 -3.88
N GLU A 31 -8.09 2.39 -4.33
CA GLU A 31 -6.97 1.47 -4.48
C GLU A 31 -5.73 2.05 -3.78
N ILE A 32 -4.92 1.19 -3.16
CA ILE A 32 -3.65 1.60 -2.55
C ILE A 32 -2.56 1.47 -3.61
N VAL A 33 -1.83 2.56 -3.85
CA VAL A 33 -0.76 2.67 -4.84
C VAL A 33 0.52 3.09 -4.12
N GLU A 34 1.60 2.35 -4.31
CA GLU A 34 2.93 2.76 -3.85
C GLU A 34 3.47 3.88 -4.77
N LEU A 35 3.82 5.01 -4.16
CA LEU A 35 4.36 6.19 -4.85
C LEU A 35 5.88 6.31 -4.67
N GLY A 36 6.42 5.64 -3.66
CA GLY A 36 7.84 5.56 -3.34
C GLY A 36 8.08 4.68 -2.10
N ASP A 37 9.35 4.48 -1.75
CA ASP A 37 9.70 3.68 -0.56
C ASP A 37 9.05 4.28 0.70
N GLY A 38 8.17 3.51 1.34
CA GLY A 38 7.39 3.94 2.50
C GLY A 38 6.31 5.00 2.21
N ILE A 39 6.01 5.33 0.95
CA ILE A 39 5.05 6.37 0.58
C ILE A 39 3.97 5.79 -0.32
N TYR A 40 2.71 5.94 0.09
CA TYR A 40 1.55 5.36 -0.59
C TYR A 40 0.44 6.39 -0.75
N GLY A 41 -0.39 6.18 -1.76
CA GLY A 41 -1.63 6.92 -1.94
C GLY A 41 -2.81 5.96 -1.99
N CYS A 42 -3.95 6.36 -1.41
CA CYS A 42 -5.23 5.74 -1.72
C CYS A 42 -5.91 6.57 -2.80
N ILE A 43 -5.96 6.05 -4.02
CA ILE A 43 -6.56 6.70 -5.18
C ILE A 43 -8.03 6.31 -5.25
N HIS A 44 -8.93 7.29 -5.29
CA HIS A 44 -10.35 7.00 -5.36
C HIS A 44 -10.74 6.30 -6.66
N LYS A 45 -11.77 5.46 -6.59
CA LYS A 45 -12.38 4.79 -7.74
C LYS A 45 -13.64 5.52 -8.19
N PHE A 46 -13.82 5.63 -9.50
CA PHE A 46 -15.04 6.17 -10.08
C PHE A 46 -16.25 5.31 -9.68
N GLY A 47 -17.32 5.93 -9.19
CA GLY A 47 -18.53 5.25 -8.72
C GLY A 47 -18.48 4.80 -7.25
N GLY A 48 -17.33 4.92 -6.59
CA GLY A 48 -17.20 4.74 -5.15
C GLY A 48 -17.64 5.97 -4.35
N LYS A 49 -17.58 5.86 -3.02
CA LYS A 49 -17.88 6.92 -2.06
C LYS A 49 -16.67 7.79 -1.69
N ALA A 50 -15.46 7.38 -2.07
CA ALA A 50 -14.29 8.25 -2.02
C ALA A 50 -14.33 9.24 -3.19
N ILE A 51 -14.21 10.54 -2.90
CA ILE A 51 -14.19 11.61 -3.93
C ILE A 51 -12.88 12.40 -3.95
N CYS A 52 -11.95 12.07 -3.06
CA CYS A 52 -10.60 12.62 -2.99
C CYS A 52 -9.59 11.49 -2.78
N ASN A 53 -8.30 11.81 -2.84
CA ASN A 53 -7.23 10.84 -2.57
C ASN A 53 -6.69 11.05 -1.15
N VAL A 54 -6.10 10.00 -0.60
CA VAL A 54 -5.44 10.01 0.73
C VAL A 54 -3.96 9.71 0.57
N GLY A 55 -3.13 10.35 1.38
CA GLY A 55 -1.70 10.02 1.48
C GLY A 55 -1.41 9.14 2.70
N ILE A 56 -0.52 8.16 2.56
CA ILE A 56 -0.05 7.31 3.64
C ILE A 56 1.47 7.31 3.64
N VAL A 57 2.06 7.48 4.82
CA VAL A 57 3.51 7.38 5.04
C VAL A 57 3.78 6.34 6.12
N ASP A 58 4.59 5.34 5.77
CA ASP A 58 5.22 4.45 6.73
C ASP A 58 6.30 5.20 7.50
N ASN A 59 6.14 5.29 8.82
CA ASN A 59 7.07 5.92 9.74
C ASN A 59 7.73 4.86 10.67
N GLY A 60 7.93 3.65 10.15
CA GLY A 60 8.59 2.54 10.83
C GLY A 60 7.65 1.78 11.77
N LYS A 61 7.41 2.30 12.97
CA LYS A 61 6.50 1.66 13.95
C LYS A 61 5.08 2.23 13.94
N GLU A 62 4.90 3.30 13.18
CA GLU A 62 3.69 4.09 13.12
C GLU A 62 3.37 4.37 11.66
N THR A 63 2.10 4.60 11.37
CA THR A 63 1.63 4.99 10.04
C THR A 63 0.99 6.36 10.14
N LEU A 64 1.45 7.29 9.31
CA LEU A 64 0.84 8.61 9.19
C LEU A 64 -0.12 8.61 8.00
N ILE A 65 -1.35 9.07 8.24
CA ILE A 65 -2.39 9.20 7.22
C ILE A 65 -2.71 10.69 7.04
N PHE A 66 -2.64 11.16 5.80
CA PHE A 66 -3.00 12.52 5.38
C PHE A 66 -4.34 12.49 4.65
N ASP A 67 -5.33 13.21 5.18
CA ASP A 67 -6.75 13.10 4.79
C ASP A 67 -7.34 11.71 5.13
N THR A 68 -8.66 11.59 5.21
CA THR A 68 -9.34 10.31 5.52
C THR A 68 -10.54 10.05 4.63
N PHE A 69 -10.61 10.73 3.48
CA PHE A 69 -11.83 10.89 2.69
C PHE A 69 -12.92 11.67 3.45
N LEU A 70 -13.97 12.05 2.73
CA LEU A 70 -15.10 12.80 3.29
C LEU A 70 -16.20 11.91 3.87
N SER A 71 -16.33 10.68 3.39
CA SER A 71 -17.38 9.75 3.82
C SER A 71 -16.93 8.98 5.06
N PRO A 72 -17.65 9.06 6.20
CA PRO A 72 -17.20 8.40 7.44
C PRO A 72 -17.04 6.88 7.34
N ASP A 73 -17.87 6.21 6.56
CA ASP A 73 -17.78 4.77 6.31
C ASP A 73 -16.53 4.40 5.49
N VAL A 74 -16.14 5.24 4.51
CA VAL A 74 -14.91 5.05 3.75
C VAL A 74 -13.68 5.38 4.60
N ALA A 75 -13.78 6.35 5.53
CA ALA A 75 -12.72 6.62 6.49
C ALA A 75 -12.48 5.42 7.43
N GLU A 76 -13.54 4.74 7.85
CA GLU A 76 -13.45 3.49 8.63
C GLU A 76 -12.86 2.34 7.80
N GLU A 77 -13.31 2.18 6.55
CA GLU A 77 -12.74 1.21 5.60
C GLU A 77 -11.24 1.43 5.38
N LEU A 78 -10.81 2.68 5.18
CA LEU A 78 -9.40 3.07 5.08
C LEU A 78 -8.62 2.64 6.32
N LEU A 79 -9.13 2.91 7.52
CA LEU A 79 -8.45 2.52 8.75
C LEU A 79 -8.27 1.00 8.86
N ASN A 80 -9.28 0.23 8.46
CA ASN A 80 -9.21 -1.23 8.47
C ASN A 80 -8.20 -1.73 7.43
N ALA A 81 -8.23 -1.18 6.21
CA ALA A 81 -7.27 -1.48 5.17
C ALA A 81 -5.82 -1.21 5.61
N VAL A 82 -5.55 -0.04 6.22
CA VAL A 82 -4.21 0.32 6.71
C VAL A 82 -3.75 -0.61 7.83
N LYS A 83 -4.65 -1.02 8.72
CA LYS A 83 -4.32 -2.00 9.78
C LYS A 83 -3.95 -3.35 9.18
N GLU A 84 -4.77 -3.90 8.30
CA GLU A 84 -4.49 -5.17 7.62
C GLU A 84 -3.16 -5.11 6.88
N TRP A 85 -2.91 -4.02 6.17
CA TRP A 85 -1.64 -3.76 5.50
C TRP A 85 -0.44 -3.76 6.46
N ALA A 86 -0.54 -3.05 7.59
CA ALA A 86 0.53 -2.95 8.57
C ALA A 86 0.83 -4.28 9.30
N TYR A 87 -0.13 -5.21 9.38
CA TYR A 87 0.11 -6.55 9.92
C TYR A 87 0.89 -7.48 8.96
N HIS A 88 0.98 -7.13 7.68
CA HIS A 88 1.59 -7.95 6.63
C HIS A 88 2.96 -7.43 6.12
N GLN A 89 3.47 -6.35 6.71
CA GLN A 89 4.86 -5.88 6.54
C GLN A 89 5.78 -6.47 7.60
#